data_AF-A0A950L2L2-F1
#
_entry.id   AF-A0A950L2L2-F1
#
_cell.length_a   1.000
_cell.length_b   1.000
_cell.length_c   1.000
_cell.angle_alpha   90.00
_cell.angle_beta   90.00
_cell.angle_gamma   90.00
#
_symmetry.space_group_name_H-M   'P 1'
#
loop_
_entity.id
_entity.type
_entity.pdbx_description
1 polymer ?
#
loop_
_entity_poly.entity_id
_entity_poly.type
_entity_poly.pdbx_seq_one_letter_code
_entity_poly.pdbx_strand_id
1 'polypeptide(L)'
;MWITRPAVAVLLVASMGLPAMAQPIEIATLGRAPLMGQSTNPTELKYNVKKNEAVLRQAGMDLGLTTEQYEQFRLALDVGKPNWVTVPRHLDAMTWASNGQVHVLRDVIIPANQKGVEVDLHSGDKIISLFLPARCGNLSVIRRNVPHIAAVRNFPVPHVAAVAAPQPCGPGMVGSYYPDCRQVAVVTPPAPLVAPVVPVPPPPIPVHHGINLLPLAAVLPFLFHGGGGGGSPPPSGGTIVGPPPCP
;
A
#
# COMPACT_ATOMS: atom_id res chain seq x y z
N MET A 1 66.07 11.24 29.13
CA MET A 1 65.58 12.10 28.03
C MET A 1 65.59 11.22 26.79
N TRP A 2 64.56 10.97 25.97
CA TRP A 2 63.46 11.78 25.39
C TRP A 2 62.22 10.85 25.26
N ILE A 3 61.04 11.14 25.83
CA ILE A 3 59.87 11.92 25.35
C ILE A 3 59.14 11.31 24.11
N THR A 4 58.02 10.64 24.44
CA THR A 4 56.69 10.49 23.81
C THR A 4 56.48 10.50 22.28
N ARG A 5 55.63 9.57 21.81
CA ARG A 5 54.39 9.85 21.03
C ARG A 5 53.55 8.59 20.74
N PRO A 6 52.36 8.43 21.35
CA PRO A 6 51.25 7.66 20.80
C PRO A 6 50.18 8.65 20.30
N ALA A 7 50.09 8.89 18.99
CA ALA A 7 49.07 9.80 18.46
C ALA A 7 48.76 9.53 16.98
N VAL A 8 48.34 8.30 16.64
CA VAL A 8 47.68 8.03 15.34
C VAL A 8 46.58 6.99 15.56
N ALA A 9 45.51 7.34 16.27
CA ALA A 9 44.37 6.42 16.47
C ALA A 9 43.01 7.12 16.63
N VAL A 10 42.86 8.39 16.22
CA VAL A 10 41.61 9.15 16.48
C VAL A 10 41.00 9.80 15.22
N LEU A 11 41.39 9.38 14.00
CA LEU A 11 40.89 10.02 12.77
C LEU A 11 40.20 9.05 11.79
N LEU A 12 39.51 8.03 12.31
CA LEU A 12 38.81 7.02 11.50
C LEU A 12 37.41 6.63 12.01
N VAL A 13 36.82 7.41 12.91
CA VAL A 13 35.47 7.15 13.49
C VAL A 13 34.61 8.42 13.44
N ALA A 14 34.57 9.09 12.29
CA ALA A 14 33.68 10.25 12.07
C ALA A 14 32.93 10.17 10.73
N SER A 15 32.82 8.98 10.13
CA SER A 15 31.92 8.73 8.98
C SER A 15 30.57 8.14 9.42
N MET A 16 30.13 8.44 10.64
CA MET A 16 28.85 7.99 11.16
C MET A 16 27.72 8.87 10.60
N GLY A 17 26.97 8.28 9.68
CA GLY A 17 25.51 8.42 9.69
C GLY A 17 24.94 9.68 9.07
N LEU A 18 25.37 10.08 7.87
CA LEU A 18 24.44 10.84 7.03
C LEU A 18 23.25 9.91 6.74
N PRO A 19 22.00 10.32 7.06
CA PRO A 19 20.84 9.55 6.66
C PRO A 19 20.87 9.45 5.14
N ALA A 20 21.03 8.23 4.63
CA ALA A 20 20.88 7.96 3.22
C ALA A 20 19.44 8.28 2.87
N MET A 21 19.20 9.49 2.37
CA MET A 21 17.94 9.88 1.76
C MET A 21 17.80 8.98 0.53
N ALA A 22 17.07 7.88 0.67
CA ALA A 22 16.86 6.94 -0.42
C ALA A 22 16.17 7.71 -1.56
N GLN A 23 16.89 7.88 -2.66
CA GLN A 23 16.34 8.51 -3.85
C GLN A 23 15.43 7.51 -4.56
N PRO A 24 14.34 7.97 -5.19
CA PRO A 24 13.51 7.11 -6.02
C PRO A 24 14.34 6.44 -7.12
N ILE A 25 14.11 5.16 -7.35
CA ILE A 25 14.79 4.39 -8.39
C ILE A 25 14.03 4.58 -9.70
N GLU A 26 14.63 5.28 -10.66
CA GLU A 26 14.05 5.45 -12.00
C GLU A 26 14.47 4.31 -12.94
N ILE A 27 13.50 3.55 -13.40
CA ILE A 27 13.69 2.48 -14.37
C ILE A 27 13.39 3.02 -15.77
N ALA A 28 14.44 3.23 -16.57
CA ALA A 28 14.29 3.73 -17.94
C ALA A 28 13.57 2.74 -18.87
N THR A 29 13.69 1.42 -18.64
CA THR A 29 13.08 0.38 -19.48
C THR A 29 12.61 -0.82 -18.67
N LEU A 30 11.34 -1.20 -18.81
CA LEU A 30 10.80 -2.46 -18.27
C LEU A 30 11.13 -3.65 -19.19
N GLY A 31 11.39 -4.83 -18.62
CA GLY A 31 11.52 -6.09 -19.38
C GLY A 31 12.88 -6.81 -19.29
N ARG A 32 13.88 -6.24 -18.62
CA ARG A 32 15.23 -6.85 -18.55
C ARG A 32 15.39 -7.95 -17.49
N ALA A 33 14.46 -8.04 -16.56
CA ALA A 33 14.45 -9.02 -15.48
C ALA A 33 13.00 -9.39 -15.10
N PRO A 34 12.25 -10.01 -16.04
CA PRO A 34 10.82 -10.23 -15.86
C PRO A 34 10.55 -11.38 -14.89
N LEU A 35 9.55 -11.21 -14.01
CA LEU A 35 9.07 -12.30 -13.15
C LEU A 35 8.26 -13.35 -13.92
N MET A 36 7.47 -12.92 -14.90
CA MET A 36 6.58 -13.81 -15.66
C MET A 36 6.72 -13.73 -17.17
N GLY A 37 7.50 -12.76 -17.67
CA GLY A 37 7.57 -12.41 -19.09
C GLY A 37 6.48 -11.41 -19.50
N GLN A 38 6.27 -11.28 -20.81
CA GLN A 38 5.26 -10.40 -21.38
C GLN A 38 3.90 -11.10 -21.49
N SER A 39 2.83 -10.37 -21.22
CA SER A 39 1.45 -10.81 -21.41
C SER A 39 0.67 -9.74 -22.18
N THR A 40 0.16 -10.09 -23.36
CA THR A 40 -0.57 -9.15 -24.22
C THR A 40 -2.08 -9.29 -24.14
N ASN A 41 -2.57 -10.41 -23.61
CA ASN A 41 -3.99 -10.71 -23.48
C ASN A 41 -4.28 -11.55 -22.21
N PRO A 42 -5.56 -11.66 -21.79
CA PRO A 42 -5.93 -12.39 -20.58
C PRO A 42 -5.53 -13.87 -20.57
N THR A 43 -5.56 -14.54 -21.73
CA THR A 43 -5.20 -15.96 -21.85
C THR A 43 -3.71 -16.17 -21.59
N GLU A 44 -2.85 -15.35 -22.20
CA GLU A 44 -1.40 -15.34 -21.96
C GLU A 44 -1.08 -14.98 -20.50
N LEU A 45 -1.77 -13.99 -19.93
CA LEU A 45 -1.60 -13.63 -18.53
C LEU A 45 -1.88 -14.81 -17.62
N LYS A 46 -3.02 -15.49 -17.80
CA LYS A 46 -3.39 -16.66 -17.00
C LYS A 46 -2.37 -17.79 -17.13
N TYR A 47 -1.91 -18.06 -18.35
CA TYR A 47 -0.84 -19.02 -18.60
C TYR A 47 0.47 -18.65 -17.87
N ASN A 48 0.91 -17.40 -17.99
CA ASN A 48 2.16 -16.92 -17.39
C ASN A 48 2.09 -16.90 -15.85
N VAL A 49 0.94 -16.53 -15.27
CA VAL A 49 0.70 -16.57 -13.82
C VAL A 49 0.79 -18.00 -13.31
N LYS A 50 0.12 -18.95 -13.98
CA LYS A 50 0.17 -20.37 -13.60
C LYS A 50 1.57 -20.96 -13.75
N LYS A 51 2.28 -20.62 -14.83
CA LYS A 51 3.64 -21.10 -15.09
C LYS A 51 4.64 -20.61 -14.04
N ASN A 52 4.48 -19.38 -13.56
CA ASN A 52 5.44 -18.72 -12.65
C ASN A 52 4.89 -18.56 -11.22
N GLU A 53 3.89 -19.37 -10.83
CA GLU A 53 3.14 -19.22 -9.58
C GLU A 53 4.05 -19.21 -8.35
N ALA A 54 5.04 -20.11 -8.28
CA ALA A 54 5.96 -20.18 -7.15
C ALA A 54 6.79 -18.89 -6.98
N VAL A 55 7.27 -18.33 -8.09
CA VAL A 55 8.08 -17.11 -8.14
C VAL A 55 7.22 -15.89 -7.79
N LEU A 56 6.01 -15.80 -8.33
CA LEU A 56 5.05 -14.76 -7.98
C LEU A 56 4.65 -14.79 -6.51
N ARG A 57 4.45 -15.98 -5.95
CA ARG A 57 4.12 -16.14 -4.53
C ARG A 57 5.25 -15.62 -3.67
N GLN A 58 6.49 -16.00 -3.97
CA GLN A 58 7.66 -15.46 -3.28
C GLN A 58 7.73 -13.93 -3.39
N ALA A 59 7.54 -13.39 -4.60
CA ALA A 59 7.49 -11.95 -4.82
C ALA A 59 6.40 -11.25 -3.98
N GLY A 60 5.22 -11.87 -3.87
CA GLY A 60 4.14 -11.39 -3.02
C GLY A 60 4.55 -11.35 -1.55
N MET A 61 5.18 -12.41 -1.04
CA MET A 61 5.66 -12.46 0.34
C MET A 61 6.77 -11.42 0.60
N ASP A 62 7.72 -11.25 -0.33
CA ASP A 62 8.82 -10.27 -0.21
C ASP A 62 8.30 -8.82 -0.25
N LEU A 63 7.17 -8.59 -0.93
CA LEU A 63 6.43 -7.32 -0.91
C LEU A 63 5.60 -7.12 0.35
N GLY A 64 5.53 -8.12 1.23
CA GLY A 64 4.77 -8.10 2.48
C GLY A 64 3.27 -8.36 2.28
N LEU A 65 2.91 -9.24 1.36
CA LEU A 65 1.56 -9.83 1.32
C LEU A 65 1.49 -11.02 2.28
N THR A 66 0.34 -11.20 2.92
CA THR A 66 0.06 -12.46 3.62
C THR A 66 -0.32 -13.55 2.63
N THR A 67 -0.31 -14.80 3.08
CA THR A 67 -0.75 -15.96 2.28
C THR A 67 -2.18 -15.75 1.76
N GLU A 68 -3.09 -15.28 2.61
CA GLU A 68 -4.49 -15.05 2.26
C GLU A 68 -4.64 -13.94 1.21
N GLN A 69 -3.88 -12.85 1.35
CA GLN A 69 -3.85 -11.76 0.38
C GLN A 69 -3.34 -12.23 -0.98
N TYR A 70 -2.30 -13.07 -0.99
CA TYR A 70 -1.79 -13.66 -2.22
C TYR A 70 -2.82 -14.58 -2.88
N GLU A 71 -3.54 -15.41 -2.11
CA GLU A 71 -4.59 -16.27 -2.66
C GLU A 71 -5.75 -15.44 -3.25
N GLN A 72 -6.15 -14.34 -2.60
CA GLN A 72 -7.14 -13.42 -3.15
C GLN A 72 -6.67 -12.82 -4.48
N PHE A 73 -5.41 -12.41 -4.55
CA PHE A 73 -4.79 -11.93 -5.78
C PHE A 73 -4.78 -13.01 -6.88
N ARG A 74 -4.37 -14.23 -6.56
CA ARG A 74 -4.35 -15.36 -7.50
C ARG A 74 -5.74 -15.67 -8.03
N LEU A 75 -6.75 -15.72 -7.15
CA LEU A 75 -8.15 -15.95 -7.51
C LEU A 75 -8.71 -14.81 -8.39
N ALA A 76 -8.35 -13.56 -8.09
CA ALA A 76 -8.72 -12.42 -8.93
C ALA A 76 -8.15 -12.59 -10.35
N LEU A 77 -6.89 -12.98 -10.50
CA LEU A 77 -6.31 -13.21 -11.83
C LEU A 77 -6.90 -14.42 -12.56
N ASP A 78 -7.27 -15.47 -11.83
CA ASP A 78 -7.74 -16.73 -12.42
C ASP A 78 -9.22 -16.68 -12.86
N VAL A 79 -10.07 -16.03 -12.04
CA VAL A 79 -11.53 -16.01 -12.17
C VAL A 79 -12.06 -14.60 -12.42
N GLY A 80 -11.51 -13.61 -11.70
CA GLY A 80 -12.00 -12.23 -11.70
C GLY A 80 -11.38 -11.42 -12.82
N LYS A 81 -11.87 -11.58 -14.06
CA LYS A 81 -11.53 -10.78 -15.26
C LYS A 81 -10.66 -9.55 -14.94
N PRO A 82 -9.32 -9.66 -15.02
CA PRO A 82 -8.43 -8.63 -14.49
C PRO A 82 -8.64 -7.28 -15.18
N ASN A 83 -8.56 -6.19 -14.42
CA ASN A 83 -8.74 -4.85 -14.97
C ASN A 83 -7.47 -4.40 -15.69
N TRP A 84 -7.58 -4.09 -16.98
CA TRP A 84 -6.47 -3.60 -17.79
C TRP A 84 -6.38 -2.09 -17.69
N VAL A 85 -5.33 -1.60 -17.06
CA VAL A 85 -5.16 -0.18 -16.74
C VAL A 85 -3.81 0.35 -17.23
N THR A 86 -3.67 1.67 -17.18
CA THR A 86 -2.35 2.30 -17.22
C THR A 86 -1.74 2.20 -15.83
N VAL A 87 -0.60 1.52 -15.72
CA VAL A 87 0.13 1.39 -14.46
C VAL A 87 0.62 2.78 -14.02
N PRO A 88 0.40 3.18 -12.76
CA PRO A 88 0.92 4.43 -12.24
C PRO A 88 2.44 4.52 -12.37
N ARG A 89 2.94 5.73 -12.65
CA ARG A 89 4.38 5.94 -12.83
C ARG A 89 5.16 5.69 -11.54
N HIS A 90 4.58 6.04 -10.40
CA HIS A 90 5.18 5.87 -9.09
C HIS A 90 4.60 4.63 -8.40
N LEU A 91 5.48 3.77 -7.92
CA LEU A 91 5.14 2.52 -7.24
C LEU A 91 5.90 2.47 -5.92
N ASP A 92 5.23 2.06 -4.84
CA ASP A 92 5.88 1.97 -3.52
C ASP A 92 6.96 0.88 -3.52
N ALA A 93 6.69 -0.20 -4.25
CA ALA A 93 7.68 -1.23 -4.52
C ALA A 93 7.37 -1.99 -5.81
N MET A 94 8.42 -2.51 -6.45
CA MET A 94 8.36 -3.40 -7.60
C MET A 94 9.35 -4.54 -7.40
N THR A 95 8.95 -5.74 -7.78
CA THR A 95 9.82 -6.93 -7.78
C THR A 95 10.45 -7.18 -9.14
N TRP A 96 11.57 -7.88 -9.14
CA TRP A 96 12.21 -8.40 -10.35
C TRP A 96 12.89 -9.72 -10.01
N ALA A 97 13.23 -10.51 -11.03
CA ALA A 97 13.95 -11.77 -10.84
C ALA A 97 15.26 -11.81 -11.62
N SER A 98 16.30 -12.33 -10.99
CA SER A 98 17.57 -12.66 -11.62
C SER A 98 18.21 -13.85 -10.93
N ASN A 99 18.89 -14.71 -11.69
CA ASN A 99 19.56 -15.90 -11.18
C ASN A 99 18.67 -16.80 -10.29
N GLY A 100 17.38 -16.88 -10.62
CA GLY A 100 16.39 -17.65 -9.85
C GLY A 100 16.00 -17.04 -8.50
N GLN A 101 16.44 -15.83 -8.18
CA GLN A 101 16.09 -15.10 -6.97
C GLN A 101 15.17 -13.93 -7.27
N VAL A 102 14.27 -13.64 -6.33
CA VAL A 102 13.39 -12.48 -6.37
C VAL A 102 14.00 -11.35 -5.55
N HIS A 103 13.91 -10.15 -6.08
CA HIS A 103 14.41 -8.94 -5.45
C HIS A 103 13.33 -7.87 -5.42
N VAL A 104 13.39 -6.99 -4.42
CA VAL A 104 12.44 -5.88 -4.23
C VAL A 104 13.16 -4.55 -4.39
N LEU A 105 12.64 -3.72 -5.28
CA LEU A 105 12.97 -2.31 -5.38
C LEU A 105 11.89 -1.52 -4.65
N ARG A 106 12.29 -0.56 -3.81
CA ARG A 106 11.39 0.37 -3.12
C ARG A 106 11.42 1.71 -3.82
N ASP A 107 10.31 2.44 -3.76
CA ASP A 107 10.20 3.81 -4.28
C ASP A 107 10.59 3.90 -5.77
N VAL A 108 9.79 3.26 -6.63
CA VAL A 108 10.14 3.02 -8.03
C VAL A 108 9.38 3.95 -8.95
N ILE A 109 10.10 4.58 -9.86
CA ILE A 109 9.54 5.36 -10.97
C ILE A 109 9.73 4.57 -12.26
N ILE A 110 8.61 4.19 -12.89
CA ILE A 110 8.61 3.47 -14.18
C ILE A 110 8.42 4.43 -15.35
N PRO A 111 8.60 3.98 -16.61
CA PRO A 111 8.25 4.81 -17.76
C PRO A 111 6.75 5.15 -17.76
N ALA A 112 6.38 6.29 -18.35
CA ALA A 112 4.97 6.66 -18.46
C ALA A 112 4.20 5.70 -19.40
N ASN A 113 2.87 5.71 -19.28
CA ASN A 113 1.93 5.03 -20.17
C ASN A 113 2.12 3.51 -20.28
N GLN A 114 2.72 2.87 -19.28
CA GLN A 114 2.83 1.42 -19.25
C GLN A 114 1.45 0.81 -19.03
N LYS A 115 1.13 -0.22 -19.81
CA LYS A 115 -0.10 -0.98 -19.65
C LYS A 115 0.15 -2.19 -18.77
N GLY A 116 -0.88 -2.63 -18.06
CA GLY A 116 -0.81 -3.79 -17.20
C GLY A 116 -2.15 -4.11 -16.59
N VAL A 117 -2.11 -5.04 -15.64
CA VAL A 117 -3.28 -5.43 -14.86
C VAL A 117 -3.18 -4.84 -13.46
N GLU A 118 -4.32 -4.42 -12.93
CA GLU A 118 -4.49 -4.00 -11.53
C GLU A 118 -5.43 -4.97 -10.80
N VAL A 119 -5.07 -5.30 -9.57
CA VAL A 119 -5.89 -6.04 -8.62
C VAL A 119 -5.85 -5.31 -7.28
N ASP A 120 -7.01 -4.88 -6.80
CA ASP A 120 -7.13 -4.23 -5.50
C ASP A 120 -7.49 -5.24 -4.42
N LEU A 121 -6.68 -5.30 -3.37
CA LEU A 121 -6.94 -6.06 -2.16
C LEU A 121 -7.33 -5.10 -1.03
N HIS A 122 -8.40 -5.41 -0.32
CA HIS A 122 -8.84 -4.64 0.85
C HIS A 122 -8.34 -5.31 2.12
N SER A 123 -7.63 -4.57 2.96
CA SER A 123 -7.10 -5.06 4.23
C SER A 123 -7.34 -4.02 5.32
N GLY A 124 -8.46 -4.18 6.04
CA GLY A 124 -8.88 -3.22 7.06
C GLY A 124 -9.15 -1.83 6.48
N ASP A 125 -8.43 -0.82 6.98
CA ASP A 125 -8.46 0.56 6.54
C ASP A 125 -7.46 0.85 5.39
N LYS A 126 -6.89 -0.19 4.77
CA LYS A 126 -5.91 -0.05 3.68
C LYS A 126 -6.36 -0.75 2.42
N ILE A 127 -6.06 -0.12 1.28
CA ILE A 127 -6.15 -0.69 -0.06
C ILE A 127 -4.74 -1.00 -0.53
N ILE A 128 -4.50 -2.24 -0.90
CA ILE A 128 -3.26 -2.71 -1.50
C ILE A 128 -3.54 -2.95 -2.97
N SER A 129 -3.14 -2.00 -3.82
CA SER A 129 -3.28 -2.10 -5.27
C SER A 129 -2.06 -2.81 -5.83
N LEU A 130 -2.27 -4.00 -6.38
CA LEU A 130 -1.24 -4.82 -7.00
C LEU A 130 -1.26 -4.62 -8.52
N PHE A 131 -0.10 -4.39 -9.10
CA PHE A 131 0.06 -4.17 -10.53
C PHE A 131 0.97 -5.22 -11.15
N LEU A 132 0.59 -5.66 -12.35
CA LEU A 132 1.38 -6.51 -13.24
C LEU A 132 1.57 -5.79 -14.58
N PRO A 133 2.69 -5.08 -14.80
CA PRO A 133 2.98 -4.45 -16.08
C PRO A 133 3.06 -5.51 -17.19
N ALA A 134 2.34 -5.27 -18.29
CA ALA A 134 2.19 -6.21 -19.39
C ALA A 134 3.53 -6.62 -20.03
N ARG A 135 4.54 -5.74 -20.00
CA ARG A 135 5.85 -5.98 -20.63
C ARG A 135 6.77 -6.93 -19.86
N CYS A 136 6.66 -7.00 -18.53
CA CYS A 136 7.60 -7.76 -17.71
C CYS A 136 6.94 -8.67 -16.66
N GLY A 137 5.66 -8.46 -16.36
CA GLY A 137 4.94 -9.24 -15.35
C GLY A 137 5.51 -9.09 -13.95
N ASN A 138 6.21 -7.98 -13.68
CA ASN A 138 6.81 -7.71 -12.39
C ASN A 138 5.76 -7.28 -11.36
N LEU A 139 5.63 -8.04 -10.26
CA LEU A 139 4.65 -7.71 -9.22
C LEU A 139 5.04 -6.40 -8.53
N SER A 140 4.13 -5.44 -8.59
CA SER A 140 4.33 -4.12 -8.03
C SER A 140 3.17 -3.76 -7.12
N VAL A 141 3.39 -2.84 -6.19
CA VAL A 141 2.40 -2.49 -5.18
C VAL A 141 2.33 -0.99 -4.94
N ILE A 142 1.12 -0.50 -4.70
CA ILE A 142 0.82 0.79 -4.09
C ILE A 142 -0.09 0.53 -2.89
N ARG A 143 0.24 1.10 -1.73
CA ARG A 143 -0.52 0.97 -0.49
C ARG A 143 -1.12 2.32 -0.15
N ARG A 144 -2.45 2.37 -0.08
CA ARG A 144 -3.21 3.59 0.23
C ARG A 144 -4.09 3.35 1.44
N ASN A 145 -4.22 4.37 2.28
CA ASN A 145 -5.25 4.35 3.32
C ASN A 145 -6.62 4.63 2.68
N VAL A 146 -7.65 3.93 3.14
CA VAL A 146 -9.04 4.21 2.77
C VAL A 146 -9.39 5.59 3.33
N PRO A 147 -9.81 6.55 2.50
CA PRO A 147 -10.25 7.84 3.01
C PRO A 147 -11.52 7.65 3.84
N HIS A 148 -11.40 7.78 5.16
CA HIS A 148 -12.56 7.93 6.02
C HIS A 148 -13.15 9.32 5.76
N ILE A 149 -14.19 9.39 4.93
CA ILE A 149 -15.03 10.59 4.89
C ILE A 149 -15.66 10.65 6.28
N ALA A 150 -15.14 11.55 7.14
CA ALA A 150 -15.84 11.92 8.35
C ALA A 150 -17.23 12.37 7.89
N ALA A 151 -18.25 11.59 8.22
CA ALA A 151 -19.62 12.00 7.99
C ALA A 151 -19.80 13.30 8.79
N VAL A 152 -19.63 14.44 8.12
CA VAL A 152 -20.13 15.71 8.60
C VAL A 152 -21.63 15.46 8.66
N ARG A 153 -22.09 15.08 9.85
CA ARG A 153 -23.51 15.07 10.16
C ARG A 153 -23.92 16.53 10.10
N ASN A 154 -24.26 16.99 8.89
CA ASN A 154 -25.16 18.11 8.70
C ASN A 154 -26.50 17.67 9.27
N PHE A 155 -26.58 17.63 10.60
CA PHE A 155 -27.86 17.71 11.25
C PHE A 155 -28.42 19.06 10.81
N PRO A 156 -29.58 19.09 10.14
CA PRO A 156 -30.33 20.33 10.07
C PRO A 156 -30.49 20.78 11.51
N VAL A 157 -29.89 21.91 11.87
CA VAL A 157 -30.27 22.61 13.09
C VAL A 157 -31.78 22.79 12.93
N PRO A 158 -32.64 22.17 13.76
CA PRO A 158 -34.06 22.41 13.64
C PRO A 158 -34.22 23.91 13.82
N HIS A 159 -34.63 24.59 12.74
CA HIS A 159 -35.21 25.91 12.86
C HIS A 159 -36.40 25.70 13.78
N VAL A 160 -36.23 26.05 15.05
CA VAL A 160 -37.33 26.07 16.00
C VAL A 160 -38.27 27.09 15.39
N ALA A 161 -39.31 26.61 14.70
CA ALA A 161 -40.41 27.44 14.28
C ALA A 161 -40.87 28.13 15.56
N ALA A 162 -40.66 29.44 15.64
CA ALA A 162 -41.16 30.23 16.73
C ALA A 162 -42.65 29.90 16.82
N VAL A 163 -43.04 29.22 17.90
CA VAL A 163 -44.44 28.93 18.20
C VAL A 163 -45.08 30.31 18.29
N ALA A 164 -45.85 30.66 17.26
CA ALA A 164 -46.67 31.85 17.30
C ALA A 164 -47.53 31.74 18.57
N ALA A 165 -47.39 32.73 19.45
CA ALA A 165 -48.19 32.80 20.66
C ALA A 165 -49.67 32.67 20.27
N PRO A 166 -50.48 31.87 21.01
CA PRO A 166 -51.90 31.75 20.71
C PRO A 166 -52.54 33.14 20.79
N GLN A 167 -53.17 33.55 19.69
CA GLN A 167 -53.94 34.80 19.65
C GLN A 167 -55.03 34.74 20.73
N PRO A 168 -55.15 35.77 21.60
CA PRO A 168 -56.26 35.84 22.53
C PRO A 168 -57.55 36.01 21.74
N CYS A 169 -58.51 35.13 22.00
CA CYS A 169 -59.88 35.23 21.49
C CYS A 169 -60.48 36.56 21.98
N GLY A 170 -60.67 37.50 21.05
CA GLY A 170 -61.32 38.78 21.34
C GLY A 170 -62.79 38.57 21.72
N PRO A 171 -63.33 39.33 22.68
CA PRO A 171 -64.73 39.23 23.04
C PRO A 171 -65.59 40.05 22.06
N GLY A 172 -66.57 39.38 21.46
CA GLY A 172 -67.78 40.00 20.94
C GLY A 172 -67.78 40.27 19.44
N MET A 173 -68.53 39.45 18.71
CA MET A 173 -69.74 39.93 18.02
C MET A 173 -70.69 38.74 17.77
N VAL A 174 -71.97 39.03 17.95
CA VAL A 174 -73.10 38.10 17.91
C VAL A 174 -73.40 37.77 16.44
N GLY A 175 -73.20 36.51 16.05
CA GLY A 175 -73.49 36.08 14.68
C GLY A 175 -73.11 34.62 14.47
N SER A 176 -74.13 33.82 14.20
CA SER A 176 -74.13 32.38 13.94
C SER A 176 -72.95 31.82 13.15
N TYR A 177 -72.62 30.55 13.43
CA TYR A 177 -71.60 29.65 12.85
C TYR A 177 -70.26 29.56 13.61
N TYR A 178 -70.19 28.58 14.51
CA TYR A 178 -68.97 27.98 15.05
C TYR A 178 -68.12 27.34 13.94
N PRO A 179 -66.79 27.45 14.04
CA PRO A 179 -65.96 26.26 13.86
C PRO A 179 -65.19 25.95 15.14
N ASP A 180 -65.32 24.69 15.54
CA ASP A 180 -64.73 24.00 16.67
C ASP A 180 -63.20 24.17 16.71
N CYS A 181 -62.67 24.75 17.79
CA CYS A 181 -61.22 24.85 18.05
C CYS A 181 -60.70 23.51 18.57
N ARG A 182 -60.63 22.51 17.70
CA ARG A 182 -60.10 21.18 18.03
C ARG A 182 -58.58 21.19 17.94
N GLN A 183 -57.91 21.32 19.09
CA GLN A 183 -56.46 21.15 19.19
C GLN A 183 -56.09 19.70 18.90
N VAL A 184 -55.32 19.47 17.82
CA VAL A 184 -54.71 18.18 17.52
C VAL A 184 -53.37 18.12 18.23
N ALA A 185 -53.28 17.33 19.30
CA ALA A 185 -52.02 17.02 19.94
C ALA A 185 -51.16 16.17 19.00
N VAL A 186 -50.03 16.71 18.56
CA VAL A 186 -49.04 15.97 17.77
C VAL A 186 -48.29 15.03 18.71
N VAL A 187 -48.58 13.73 18.60
CA VAL A 187 -47.86 12.66 19.31
C VAL A 187 -46.50 12.47 18.63
N THR A 188 -45.42 12.85 19.32
CA THR A 188 -44.05 12.54 18.92
C THR A 188 -43.75 11.04 19.12
N PRO A 189 -43.15 10.35 18.13
CA PRO A 189 -42.73 8.97 18.29
C PRO A 189 -41.55 8.84 19.26
N PRO A 190 -41.48 7.76 20.06
CA PRO A 190 -40.39 7.53 21.00
C PRO A 190 -39.06 7.24 20.29
N ALA A 191 -37.96 7.74 20.86
CA ALA A 191 -36.60 7.54 20.37
C ALA A 191 -36.20 6.04 20.37
N PRO A 192 -35.43 5.56 19.37
CA PRO A 192 -34.98 4.18 19.32
C PRO A 192 -33.98 3.88 20.45
N LEU A 193 -34.28 2.86 21.24
CA LEU A 193 -33.39 2.30 22.26
C LEU A 193 -32.19 1.62 21.59
N VAL A 194 -30.99 2.13 21.85
CA VAL A 194 -29.73 1.51 21.40
C VAL A 194 -29.45 0.30 22.30
N ALA A 195 -29.36 -0.87 21.70
CA ALA A 195 -29.01 -2.10 22.41
C ALA A 195 -27.52 -2.08 22.86
N PRO A 196 -27.19 -2.64 24.04
CA PRO A 196 -25.82 -2.73 24.51
C PRO A 196 -25.00 -3.71 23.67
N VAL A 197 -23.82 -3.26 23.22
CA VAL A 197 -22.85 -4.08 22.49
C VAL A 197 -22.17 -5.06 23.45
N VAL A 198 -22.22 -6.35 23.11
CA VAL A 198 -21.54 -7.43 23.85
C VAL A 198 -20.02 -7.34 23.59
N PRO A 199 -19.17 -7.39 24.62
CA PRO A 199 -17.72 -7.34 24.45
C PRO A 199 -17.19 -8.59 23.73
N VAL A 200 -16.35 -8.36 22.72
CA VAL A 200 -15.66 -9.39 21.93
C VAL A 200 -14.50 -9.97 22.75
N PRO A 201 -14.33 -11.31 22.81
CA PRO A 201 -13.23 -11.92 23.55
C PRO A 201 -11.87 -11.61 22.91
N PRO A 202 -10.79 -11.53 23.71
CA PRO A 202 -9.45 -11.26 23.21
C PRO A 202 -8.93 -12.42 22.34
N PRO A 203 -8.11 -12.13 21.31
CA PRO A 203 -7.52 -13.16 20.47
C PRO A 203 -6.50 -14.00 21.24
N PRO A 204 -6.31 -15.28 20.85
CA PRO A 204 -5.32 -16.17 21.46
C PRO A 204 -3.88 -15.69 21.19
N ILE A 205 -3.03 -15.81 22.20
CA ILE A 205 -1.62 -15.43 22.17
C ILE A 205 -0.83 -16.52 21.41
N PRO A 206 -0.01 -16.17 20.40
CA PRO A 206 0.81 -17.16 19.69
C PRO A 206 1.98 -17.67 20.57
N VAL A 207 2.12 -18.99 20.64
CA VAL A 207 3.23 -19.69 21.29
C VAL A 207 4.43 -19.69 20.33
N HIS A 208 5.50 -18.98 20.69
CA HIS A 208 6.76 -19.01 19.96
C HIS A 208 7.52 -20.31 20.26
N HIS A 209 7.58 -21.22 19.29
CA HIS A 209 8.56 -22.31 19.30
C HIS A 209 9.92 -21.75 18.84
N GLY A 210 10.81 -21.55 19.82
CA GLY A 210 12.21 -21.28 19.56
C GLY A 210 12.88 -22.49 18.91
N ILE A 211 13.32 -22.32 17.67
CA ILE A 211 14.21 -23.27 16.99
C ILE A 211 15.59 -22.64 16.92
N ASN A 212 16.53 -23.39 17.47
CA ASN A 212 17.94 -23.06 17.71
C ASN A 212 18.68 -22.53 16.48
N LEU A 213 19.43 -21.45 16.73
CA LEU A 213 20.58 -21.01 15.96
C LEU A 213 21.76 -21.97 16.19
N LEU A 214 22.30 -22.54 15.11
CA LEU A 214 23.67 -23.02 15.06
C LEU A 214 24.43 -22.24 13.96
N PRO A 215 25.57 -21.62 14.27
CA PRO A 215 26.43 -21.03 13.25
C PRO A 215 27.43 -22.07 12.76
N LEU A 216 27.47 -22.34 11.45
CA LEU A 216 28.61 -23.01 10.84
C LEU A 216 29.38 -22.00 9.98
N ALA A 217 30.52 -21.58 10.52
CA ALA A 217 31.57 -20.90 9.80
C ALA A 217 32.18 -21.86 8.76
N ALA A 218 32.30 -21.41 7.51
CA ALA A 218 33.19 -22.01 6.54
C ALA A 218 33.87 -20.91 5.72
N VAL A 219 35.17 -20.80 5.96
CA VAL A 219 36.17 -19.96 5.33
C VAL A 219 36.43 -20.44 3.90
N LEU A 220 36.33 -19.56 2.91
CA LEU A 220 37.05 -19.71 1.63
C LEU A 220 37.46 -18.34 1.07
N PRO A 221 38.77 -18.10 0.80
CA PRO A 221 39.25 -16.91 0.13
C PRO A 221 39.29 -17.11 -1.38
N PHE A 222 38.61 -16.26 -2.16
CA PHE A 222 38.82 -16.17 -3.60
C PHE A 222 39.37 -14.79 -3.98
N LEU A 223 40.67 -14.82 -4.29
CA LEU A 223 41.37 -14.09 -5.36
C LEU A 223 40.70 -12.82 -5.91
N PHE A 224 41.28 -11.68 -5.54
CA PHE A 224 41.24 -10.45 -6.33
C PHE A 224 42.04 -10.66 -7.63
N HIS A 225 41.43 -10.37 -8.78
CA HIS A 225 42.13 -10.00 -10.01
C HIS A 225 41.80 -8.53 -10.30
N GLY A 226 42.86 -7.72 -10.46
CA GLY A 226 42.78 -6.30 -10.75
C GLY A 226 42.39 -6.02 -12.21
N GLY A 227 41.86 -4.83 -12.42
CA GLY A 227 41.64 -4.25 -13.73
C GLY A 227 41.30 -2.77 -13.57
N GLY A 228 42.29 -1.91 -13.84
CA GLY A 228 42.16 -0.46 -13.79
C GLY A 228 41.27 0.08 -14.92
N GLY A 229 40.72 1.27 -14.68
CA GLY A 229 40.00 2.05 -15.67
C GLY A 229 39.55 3.38 -15.08
N GLY A 230 40.39 4.40 -15.22
CA GLY A 230 40.03 5.78 -14.89
C GLY A 230 38.94 6.28 -15.85
N GLY A 231 37.89 6.87 -15.28
CA GLY A 231 36.83 7.56 -15.99
C GLY A 231 36.28 8.67 -15.11
N SER A 232 36.42 9.91 -15.57
CA SER A 232 35.97 11.14 -14.92
C SER A 232 34.46 11.12 -14.62
N PRO A 233 33.99 11.67 -13.49
CA PRO A 233 32.56 11.74 -13.19
C PRO A 233 31.86 12.81 -14.05
N PRO A 234 30.74 12.48 -14.74
CA PRO A 234 29.81 13.46 -15.28
C PRO A 234 28.90 14.01 -14.16
N PRO A 235 28.24 15.16 -14.38
CA PRO A 235 27.51 15.87 -13.34
C PRO A 235 26.25 15.13 -12.89
N SER A 236 25.87 15.42 -11.64
CA SER A 236 24.74 14.88 -10.87
C SER A 236 23.48 14.55 -11.67
N GLY A 237 23.17 13.26 -11.77
CA GLY A 237 21.87 12.71 -12.13
C GLY A 237 21.62 11.48 -11.25
N GLY A 238 20.37 11.25 -10.83
CA GLY A 238 19.99 10.24 -9.84
C GLY A 238 20.54 8.84 -10.13
N THR A 239 20.68 8.03 -9.07
CA THR A 239 21.28 6.70 -9.15
C THR A 239 20.49 5.79 -10.10
N ILE A 240 20.93 5.69 -11.36
CA ILE A 240 20.48 4.68 -12.31
C ILE A 240 21.08 3.35 -11.86
N VAL A 241 20.39 2.66 -10.94
CA VAL A 241 20.72 1.27 -10.61
C VAL A 241 20.07 0.41 -11.70
N GLY A 242 20.77 0.26 -12.83
CA GLY A 242 20.55 -0.89 -13.69
C GLY A 242 21.09 -2.13 -12.97
N PRO A 243 20.34 -3.25 -12.87
CA PRO A 243 20.92 -4.50 -12.40
C PRO A 243 22.09 -4.90 -13.32
N PRO A 244 23.10 -5.62 -12.78
CA PRO A 244 24.34 -5.92 -13.48
C PRO A 244 24.08 -6.58 -14.85
N PRO A 245 24.92 -6.31 -15.86
CA PRO A 245 24.82 -7.00 -17.15
C PRO A 245 24.98 -8.50 -16.93
N CYS A 246 24.04 -9.29 -17.43
CA CYS A 246 24.23 -10.74 -17.51
C CYS A 246 25.26 -11.04 -18.63
N PRO A 247 26.16 -12.01 -18.41
CA PRO A 247 27.13 -12.46 -19.42
C PRO A 247 26.49 -13.07 -20.66
#